data_AF-A0A975Y1W2-F1
#
_entry.id   AF-A0A975Y1W2-F1
#
_cell.length_a   1.000
_cell.length_b   1.000
_cell.length_c   1.000
_cell.angle_alpha   90.00
_cell.angle_beta   90.00
_cell.angle_gamma   90.00
#
_symmetry.space_group_name_H-M   'P 1'
#
loop_
_entity.id
_entity.type
_entity.pdbx_description
1 polymer ?
#
loop_
_entity_poly.entity_id
_entity_poly.type
_entity_poly.pdbx_seq_one_letter_code
_entity_poly.pdbx_strand_id
1 'polypeptide(L)' 'MAKRTWSDLSTTQKRAVVVGGTLEAAMTLAALRDLASRRSDEVRGPKAAWMLSFVVQPLGPIAYFAAGRR' A
#
# COMPACT_ATOMS: atom_id res chain seq x y z
N MET A 1 20.75 -22.62 -6.64
CA MET A 1 20.48 -21.26 -7.17
C MET A 1 21.24 -20.27 -6.29
N ALA A 2 22.11 -19.43 -6.85
CA ALA A 2 22.81 -18.41 -6.08
C ALA A 2 21.78 -17.38 -5.55
N LYS A 3 21.75 -17.15 -4.23
CA LYS A 3 20.94 -16.07 -3.64
C LYS A 3 21.58 -14.75 -4.06
N ARG A 4 20.87 -13.93 -4.85
CA ARG A 4 21.30 -12.56 -5.13
C ARG A 4 21.25 -11.75 -3.85
N THR A 5 22.34 -11.07 -3.55
CA THR A 5 22.46 -10.13 -2.44
C THR A 5 22.12 -8.72 -2.93
N TRP A 6 21.84 -7.81 -2.01
CA TRP A 6 21.60 -6.40 -2.36
C TRP A 6 22.76 -5.81 -3.17
N SER A 7 24.00 -6.19 -2.85
CA SER A 7 25.20 -5.73 -3.55
C SER A 7 25.23 -6.14 -5.02
N ASP A 8 24.62 -7.27 -5.38
CA ASP A 8 24.54 -7.78 -6.75
C ASP A 8 23.51 -7.06 -7.64
N LEU A 9 22.68 -6.19 -7.04
CA LEU A 9 21.70 -5.39 -7.79
C LEU A 9 22.38 -4.19 -8.46
N SER A 10 22.01 -3.94 -9.71
CA SER A 10 22.40 -2.72 -10.42
C SER A 10 21.83 -1.48 -9.72
N THR A 11 22.46 -0.33 -9.92
CA THR A 11 21.97 0.95 -9.37
C THR A 11 20.51 1.23 -9.73
N THR A 12 20.10 0.87 -10.95
CA THR A 12 18.71 1.00 -11.41
C THR A 12 17.76 0.07 -10.65
N GLN A 13 18.17 -1.18 -10.39
CA GLN A 13 17.37 -2.13 -9.61
C GLN A 13 17.21 -1.68 -8.16
N LYS A 14 18.29 -1.23 -7.51
CA LYS A 14 18.22 -0.66 -6.15
C LYS A 14 17.28 0.53 -6.10
N ARG A 15 17.39 1.45 -7.06
CA ARG A 15 16.49 2.61 -7.18
C ARG A 15 15.03 2.18 -7.36
N ALA A 16 14.76 1.22 -8.24
CA ALA A 16 13.40 0.73 -8.46
C ALA A 16 12.79 0.14 -7.18
N VAL A 17 13.56 -0.65 -6.41
CA VAL A 17 13.09 -1.20 -5.13
C VAL A 17 12.81 -0.11 -4.11
N VAL A 18 13.73 0.86 -3.96
CA VAL A 18 13.56 1.97 -3.01
C VAL A 18 12.37 2.85 -3.38
N VAL A 19 12.25 3.23 -4.66
CA VAL A 19 11.14 4.08 -5.14
C VAL A 19 9.82 3.33 -5.01
N GLY A 20 9.77 2.07 -5.46
CA GLY A 20 8.57 1.24 -5.36
C GLY A 20 8.10 1.08 -3.91
N GLY A 21 9.01 0.70 -3.01
CA GLY A 21 8.70 0.55 -1.59
C GLY A 21 8.29 1.87 -0.92
N THR A 22 8.90 2.99 -1.31
CA THR A 22 8.53 4.32 -0.77
C THR A 22 7.14 4.73 -1.24
N LEU A 23 6.82 4.54 -2.52
CA LEU A 23 5.49 4.82 -3.07
C LEU A 23 4.42 3.94 -2.42
N GLU A 24 4.71 2.65 -2.25
CA GLU A 24 3.82 1.71 -1.59
C GLU A 24 3.57 2.10 -0.13
N ALA A 25 4.61 2.40 0.64
CA ALA A 25 4.48 2.85 2.02
C ALA A 25 3.70 4.16 2.15
N ALA A 26 3.98 5.14 1.28
CA ALA A 26 3.26 6.41 1.26
C ALA A 26 1.76 6.21 0.92
N MET A 27 1.46 5.33 -0.05
CA MET A 27 0.09 5.00 -0.44
C MET A 27 -0.67 4.33 0.70
N THR A 28 -0.05 3.38 1.40
CA THR A 28 -0.66 2.69 2.55
C THR A 28 -0.91 3.64 3.71
N LEU A 29 0.05 4.53 4.02
CA LEU A 29 -0.13 5.56 5.05
C LEU A 29 -1.25 6.55 4.69
N ALA A 30 -1.32 6.96 3.43
CA ALA A 30 -2.40 7.82 2.94
C ALA A 30 -3.77 7.13 3.05
N ALA A 31 -3.85 5.84 2.71
CA ALA A 31 -5.07 5.06 2.80
C ALA A 31 -5.53 4.89 4.26
N LEU A 32 -4.60 4.61 5.18
CA LEU A 32 -4.87 4.55 6.62
C LEU A 32 -5.35 5.90 7.17
N ARG A 33 -4.69 6.99 6.79
CA ARG A 33 -5.07 8.35 7.23
C ARG A 33 -6.44 8.74 6.71
N ASP A 34 -6.73 8.47 5.44
CA ASP A 34 -8.04 8.71 4.82
C ASP A 34 -9.13 7.91 5.56
N LEU A 35 -8.91 6.61 5.78
CA LEU A 35 -9.85 5.72 6.48
C LEU A 35 -10.10 6.12 7.95
N ALA A 36 -9.04 6.59 8.64
CA ALA A 36 -9.14 7.08 10.01
C ALA A 36 -9.94 8.39 10.08
N SER A 37 -9.75 9.29 9.11
CA SER A 37 -10.42 10.59 9.07
C SER A 37 -11.89 10.54 8.64
N ARG A 38 -12.23 9.66 7.69
CA ARG A 38 -13.61 9.52 7.17
C ARG A 38 -14.53 8.95 8.22
N ARG A 39 -15.78 9.36 8.25
CA ARG A 39 -16.80 8.69 9.08
C ARG A 39 -17.27 7.40 8.40
N SER A 40 -17.87 6.49 9.16
CA SER A 40 -18.21 5.14 8.65
C SER A 40 -19.25 5.15 7.51
N ASP A 41 -20.01 6.24 7.38
CA ASP A 41 -20.97 6.51 6.31
C ASP A 41 -20.32 6.93 4.98
N GLU A 42 -19.08 7.41 5.01
CA GLU A 42 -18.29 7.85 3.85
C GLU A 42 -17.40 6.74 3.27
N VAL A 43 -17.49 5.54 3.84
CA VAL A 43 -16.70 4.37 3.46
C VAL A 43 -17.66 3.24 3.07
N ARG A 44 -17.40 2.61 1.93
CA ARG A 44 -18.23 1.50 1.44
C ARG A 44 -17.90 0.23 2.22
N GLY A 45 -18.72 -0.08 3.22
CA GLY A 45 -18.55 -1.26 4.08
C GLY A 45 -17.78 -0.99 5.37
N PRO A 46 -17.52 -2.02 6.19
CA PRO A 46 -16.92 -1.85 7.51
C PRO A 46 -15.45 -1.42 7.39
N LYS A 47 -15.04 -0.40 8.16
CA LYS A 47 -13.66 0.09 8.20
C LYS A 47 -12.64 -1.01 8.52
N ALA A 48 -13.01 -1.99 9.35
CA ALA A 48 -12.17 -3.13 9.69
C ALA A 48 -11.81 -3.99 8.46
N ALA A 49 -12.74 -4.18 7.52
CA ALA A 49 -12.45 -4.91 6.29
C ALA A 49 -11.43 -4.17 5.42
N TRP A 50 -11.52 -2.84 5.35
CA TRP A 50 -10.54 -2.02 4.65
C TRP A 50 -9.17 -2.03 5.32
N MET A 51 -9.11 -1.97 6.66
CA MET A 51 -7.85 -2.14 7.39
C MET A 51 -7.20 -3.49 7.10
N LEU A 52 -7.98 -4.58 7.07
CA LEU A 52 -7.46 -5.91 6.73
C LEU A 52 -6.96 -5.97 5.29
N SER A 53 -7.63 -5.28 4.35
CA SER A 53 -7.21 -5.23 2.96
C SER A 53 -5.80 -4.64 2.82
N PHE A 54 -5.42 -3.64 3.63
CA PHE A 54 -4.10 -3.00 3.58
C PHE A 54 -2.93 -3.92 3.91
N VAL A 55 -3.18 -5.07 4.55
CA VAL A 55 -2.15 -6.10 4.78
C VAL A 55 -1.77 -6.79 3.46
N VAL A 56 -2.68 -6.83 2.49
CA VAL A 56 -2.44 -7.41 1.17
C VAL A 56 -1.77 -6.37 0.28
N GLN A 57 -0.46 -6.19 0.43
CA GLN A 57 0.26 -5.21 -0.38
C GLN A 57 0.61 -5.75 -1.77
N PRO A 58 0.54 -4.92 -2.83
CA PRO A 58 0.06 -3.54 -2.85
C PRO A 58 -1.46 -3.41 -3.13
N LEU A 59 -2.18 -4.52 -3.26
CA LEU A 59 -3.57 -4.57 -3.75
C LEU A 59 -4.58 -3.87 -2.82
N GLY A 60 -4.40 -3.94 -1.50
CA GLY A 60 -5.31 -3.39 -0.50
C GLY A 60 -5.55 -1.89 -0.62
N PRO A 61 -4.51 -1.06 -0.49
CA PRO A 61 -4.63 0.39 -0.63
C PRO A 61 -5.21 0.80 -1.99
N ILE A 62 -4.83 0.10 -3.07
CA ILE A 62 -5.36 0.33 -4.42
C ILE A 62 -6.87 0.07 -4.46
N ALA A 63 -7.32 -1.08 -3.93
CA ALA A 63 -8.73 -1.44 -3.89
C ALA A 63 -9.56 -0.45 -3.05
N TYR A 64 -9.01 0.04 -1.93
CA TYR A 64 -9.67 1.05 -1.10
C TYR A 64 -9.86 2.37 -1.84
N PHE A 65 -8.83 2.84 -2.53
CA PHE A 65 -8.92 4.07 -3.31
C PHE A 65 -9.82 3.93 -4.53
N ALA A 66 -9.87 2.75 -5.16
CA ALA A 66 -10.75 2.50 -6.29
C ALA A 66 -12.22 2.28 -5.91
N ALA A 67 -12.49 1.58 -4.81
CA ALA A 67 -13.83 1.06 -4.50
C ALA A 67 -14.28 1.24 -3.03
N GLY A 68 -13.39 1.64 -2.12
CA GLY A 68 -13.68 1.78 -0.70
C GLY A 68 -14.13 3.16 -0.25
N ARG A 69 -13.79 4.20 -1.01
CA ARG A 69 -14.31 5.55 -0.78
C ARG A 69 -15.73 5.67 -1.34
N ARG A 70 -16.61 6.36 -0.61
CA ARG A 70 -17.89 6.82 -1.14
C ARG A 70 -17.78 8.22 -1.70
#